data_AF-A0A9E4SWN2-F1
#
_entry.id   AF-A0A9E4SWN2-F1
#
_cell.length_a   1.000
_cell.length_b   1.000
_cell.length_c   1.000
_cell.angle_alpha   90.00
_cell.angle_beta   90.00
_cell.angle_gamma   90.00
#
_symmetry.space_group_name_H-M   'P 1'
#
loop_
_entity.id
_entity.type
_entity.pdbx_description
1 polymer ?
#
loop_
_entity_poly.entity_id
_entity_poly.type
_entity_poly.pdbx_seq_one_letter_code
_entity_poly.pdbx_strand_id
1 'polypeptide(L)'
;MIPLKLTVRNFLCYRENVPTLDFTGLHIACLCGANGHGKSALLDSITWALWGKARGRVQDDMISYGADECRVELDFSSRDQKYRVIRSHTRGGARRRSGASDLQLMVLEND
;
A
#
# COMPACT_ATOMS: atom_id res chain seq x y z
N MET A 1 -10.07 12.58 -4.03
CA MET A 1 -8.93 11.71 -4.39
C MET A 1 -9.46 10.61 -5.28
N ILE A 2 -8.79 10.34 -6.40
CA ILE A 2 -9.11 9.28 -7.35
C ILE A 2 -7.86 8.41 -7.53
N PRO A 3 -7.86 7.11 -7.19
CA PRO A 3 -6.70 6.24 -7.39
C PRO A 3 -6.45 6.02 -8.89
N LEU A 4 -5.18 5.92 -9.27
CA LEU A 4 -4.74 5.71 -10.65
C LEU A 4 -3.98 4.39 -10.80
N LYS A 5 -2.98 4.15 -9.95
CA LYS A 5 -2.20 2.90 -9.95
C LYS A 5 -1.86 2.49 -8.53
N LEU A 6 -1.90 1.19 -8.24
CA LEU A 6 -1.50 0.63 -6.95
C LEU A 6 -0.53 -0.53 -7.16
N THR A 7 0.65 -0.39 -6.57
CA THR A 7 1.66 -1.45 -6.48
C THR A 7 1.83 -1.84 -5.02
N VAL A 8 1.73 -3.14 -4.74
CA VAL A 8 1.79 -3.69 -3.38
C VAL A 8 2.86 -4.77 -3.33
N ARG A 9 3.81 -4.67 -2.40
CA ARG A 9 4.85 -5.67 -2.17
C ARG A 9 4.92 -6.04 -0.70
N ASN A 10 4.87 -7.35 -0.42
CA ASN A 10 5.04 -7.93 0.91
C ASN A 10 4.11 -7.32 1.99
N PHE A 11 2.91 -6.87 1.60
CA PHE A 11 1.94 -6.25 2.51
C PHE A 11 0.80 -7.24 2.81
N LEU A 12 0.66 -7.63 4.08
CA LEU A 12 -0.31 -8.63 4.54
C LEU A 12 -0.24 -9.93 3.72
N CYS A 13 -1.26 -10.22 2.90
CA CYS A 13 -1.28 -11.42 2.05
C CYS A 13 -0.62 -11.20 0.68
N TYR A 14 -0.37 -9.95 0.28
CA TYR A 14 0.28 -9.63 -0.99
C TYR A 14 1.78 -9.88 -0.88
N ARG A 15 2.31 -10.71 -1.77
CA ARG A 15 3.71 -11.14 -1.81
C ARG A 15 4.53 -10.26 -2.75
N GLU A 16 5.68 -10.78 -3.17
CA GLU A 16 6.47 -10.20 -4.25
C GLU A 16 5.82 -10.46 -5.61
N ASN A 17 6.18 -9.66 -6.61
CA ASN A 17 5.76 -9.81 -8.01
C ASN A 17 4.25 -9.77 -8.23
N VAL A 18 3.48 -9.16 -7.32
CA VAL A 18 2.07 -8.86 -7.56
C VAL A 18 1.97 -7.80 -8.68
N PRO A 19 1.18 -8.04 -9.74
CA PRO A 19 1.00 -7.05 -10.80
C PRO A 19 0.43 -5.75 -10.26
N THR A 20 0.90 -4.62 -10.81
CA THR A 20 0.31 -3.31 -10.52
C THR A 20 -1.15 -3.29 -10.97
N LEU A 21 -2.03 -2.85 -10.07
CA LEU A 21 -3.43 -2.63 -10.37
C LEU A 21 -3.61 -1.24 -10.98
N ASP A 22 -3.97 -1.18 -12.26
CA ASP A 22 -4.34 0.06 -12.95
C ASP A 22 -5.83 0.33 -12.78
N PHE A 23 -6.17 1.50 -12.25
CA PHE A 23 -7.54 1.95 -12.04
C PHE A 23 -8.06 2.83 -13.18
N THR A 24 -7.23 3.15 -14.17
CA THR A 24 -7.60 4.04 -15.27
C THR A 24 -8.82 3.50 -16.02
N GLY A 25 -9.88 4.31 -16.12
CA GLY A 25 -11.15 3.92 -16.75
C GLY A 25 -12.11 3.12 -15.87
N LEU A 26 -11.73 2.75 -14.64
CA LEU A 26 -12.65 2.14 -13.69
C LEU A 26 -13.53 3.22 -13.03
N HIS A 27 -14.82 3.20 -13.34
CA HIS A 27 -15.80 4.05 -12.65
C HIS A 27 -16.41 3.35 -11.42
N ILE A 28 -16.68 2.05 -11.56
CA ILE A 28 -17.24 1.20 -10.50
C ILE A 28 -16.53 -0.15 -10.59
N ALA A 29 -16.13 -0.70 -9.45
CA ALA A 29 -15.54 -2.03 -9.35
C ALA A 29 -16.17 -2.81 -8.19
N CYS A 30 -16.33 -4.12 -8.37
CA CYS A 30 -16.74 -5.05 -7.32
C CYS A 30 -15.54 -5.92 -6.92
N LEU A 31 -15.16 -5.88 -5.64
CA LEU A 31 -14.15 -6.77 -5.09
C LEU A 31 -14.83 -8.04 -4.55
N CYS A 32 -14.74 -9.14 -5.29
CA CYS A 32 -15.34 -10.43 -4.93
C CYS A 32 -14.30 -11.54 -4.75
N GLY A 33 -14.62 -12.55 -3.95
CA GLY A 33 -13.74 -13.69 -3.65
C GLY A 33 -13.94 -14.19 -2.22
N ALA A 34 -13.36 -15.35 -1.87
CA ALA A 34 -13.51 -15.94 -0.54
C ALA A 34 -12.83 -15.10 0.56
N ASN A 35 -13.19 -15.37 1.82
CA ASN A 35 -12.52 -14.75 2.96
C ASN A 35 -11.03 -15.13 2.98
N GLY A 36 -10.17 -14.16 3.29
CA GLY A 36 -8.71 -14.33 3.25
C GLY A 36 -8.05 -14.04 1.90
N HIS A 37 -8.78 -13.88 0.79
CA HIS A 37 -8.22 -13.58 -0.54
C HIS A 37 -7.67 -12.15 -0.72
N GLY A 38 -7.48 -11.39 0.37
CA GLY A 38 -6.85 -10.06 0.30
C GLY A 38 -7.75 -8.87 -0.07
N LYS A 39 -9.06 -9.07 -0.27
CA LYS A 39 -9.99 -7.97 -0.61
C LYS A 39 -9.89 -6.76 0.34
N SER A 40 -9.97 -6.99 1.66
CA SER A 40 -9.81 -5.92 2.65
C SER A 40 -8.36 -5.42 2.71
N ALA A 41 -7.38 -6.32 2.54
CA ALA A 41 -5.96 -5.95 2.53
C ALA A 41 -5.60 -4.99 1.39
N LEU A 42 -6.29 -5.07 0.24
CA LEU A 42 -6.16 -4.14 -0.87
C LEU A 42 -6.59 -2.72 -0.49
N LEU A 43 -7.68 -2.61 0.28
CA LEU A 43 -8.16 -1.32 0.77
C LEU A 43 -7.26 -0.81 1.91
N ASP A 44 -6.82 -1.71 2.80
CA ASP A 44 -5.88 -1.41 3.87
C ASP A 44 -4.55 -0.89 3.31
N SER A 45 -4.07 -1.39 2.17
CA SER A 45 -2.82 -0.90 1.57
C SER A 45 -2.93 0.57 1.13
N ILE A 46 -4.08 0.99 0.62
CA ILE A 46 -4.34 2.38 0.22
C ILE A 46 -4.35 3.28 1.46
N THR A 47 -5.10 2.90 2.51
CA THR A 47 -5.16 3.71 3.74
C THR A 47 -3.81 3.74 4.45
N TRP A 48 -3.08 2.64 4.42
CA TRP A 48 -1.75 2.54 4.99
C TRP A 48 -0.76 3.43 4.25
N ALA A 49 -0.72 3.39 2.92
CA ALA A 49 0.16 4.23 2.13
C ALA A 49 -0.02 5.73 2.48
N LEU A 50 -1.26 6.20 2.50
CA LEU A 50 -1.59 7.60 2.74
C LEU A 50 -1.37 8.02 4.21
N TRP A 51 -1.83 7.23 5.18
CA TRP A 51 -1.93 7.69 6.58
C TRP A 51 -1.12 6.85 7.58
N GLY A 52 -0.46 5.78 7.14
CA GLY A 52 0.21 4.82 8.03
C GLY A 52 -0.77 4.03 8.91
N LYS A 53 -2.05 3.98 8.53
CA LYS A 53 -3.12 3.31 9.28
C LYS A 53 -3.70 2.13 8.49
N ALA A 54 -3.72 0.98 9.15
CA ALA A 54 -4.35 -0.25 8.68
C ALA A 54 -4.76 -1.09 9.90
N ARG A 55 -5.20 -2.33 9.67
CA ARG A 55 -5.81 -3.20 10.69
C ARG A 55 -4.90 -3.72 11.81
N GLY A 56 -3.59 -3.50 11.74
CA GLY A 56 -2.61 -3.98 12.73
C GLY A 56 -2.44 -3.03 13.92
N ARG A 57 -1.82 -3.53 14.99
CA ARG A 57 -1.51 -2.72 16.18
C ARG A 57 -0.21 -1.95 15.99
N VAL A 58 0.75 -2.57 15.30
CA VAL A 58 2.05 -2.00 14.98
C VAL A 58 2.35 -2.13 13.49
N GLN A 59 3.28 -1.34 13.00
CA GLN A 59 3.66 -1.33 11.58
C GLN A 59 4.23 -2.68 11.12
N ASP A 60 4.95 -3.39 12.00
CA ASP A 60 5.52 -4.73 11.73
C ASP A 60 4.45 -5.77 11.37
N ASP A 61 3.20 -5.58 11.82
CA ASP A 61 2.07 -6.47 11.52
C ASP A 61 1.65 -6.40 10.05
N MET A 62 2.02 -5.32 9.35
CA MET A 62 1.70 -5.13 7.94
C MET A 62 2.63 -5.91 7.01
N ILE A 63 3.77 -6.37 7.52
CA ILE A 63 4.75 -7.11 6.74
C ILE A 63 4.28 -8.55 6.58
N SER A 64 4.18 -9.01 5.34
CA SER A 64 3.83 -10.38 5.00
C SER A 64 4.74 -11.39 5.71
N TYR A 65 4.18 -12.53 6.10
CA TYR A 65 4.92 -13.59 6.79
C TYR A 65 6.16 -14.04 6.00
N GLY A 66 7.33 -14.06 6.63
CA GLY A 66 8.61 -14.43 6.00
C GLY A 66 9.29 -13.32 5.19
N ALA A 67 8.73 -12.10 5.19
CA ALA A 67 9.40 -10.90 4.69
C ALA A 67 9.90 -10.01 5.84
N ASP A 68 10.94 -9.24 5.54
CA ASP A 68 11.54 -8.26 6.44
C ASP A 68 11.12 -6.82 6.15
N GLU A 69 10.42 -6.59 5.03
CA GLU A 69 9.91 -5.27 4.67
C GLU A 69 8.63 -5.37 3.85
N CYS A 70 7.83 -4.30 3.86
CA CYS A 70 6.69 -4.10 2.98
C CYS A 70 6.74 -2.73 2.32
N ARG A 71 6.10 -2.62 1.15
CA ARG A 71 6.03 -1.37 0.38
C ARG A 71 4.70 -1.27 -0.33
N VAL A 72 4.09 -0.09 -0.26
CA VAL A 72 2.90 0.26 -1.04
C VAL A 72 3.17 1.57 -1.76
N GLU A 73 2.90 1.56 -3.06
CA GLU A 73 3.00 2.72 -3.93
C GLU A 73 1.63 2.98 -4.57
N LEU A 74 1.12 4.19 -4.38
CA LEU A 74 -0.18 4.63 -4.87
C LEU A 74 -0.02 5.92 -5.66
N ASP A 75 -0.38 5.86 -6.94
CA ASP A 75 -0.62 7.03 -7.75
C ASP A 75 -2.08 7.44 -7.62
N PHE A 76 -2.34 8.72 -7.38
CA PHE A 76 -3.70 9.24 -7.27
C PHE A 76 -3.81 10.68 -7.79
N SER A 77 -5.00 11.05 -8.24
CA SER A 77 -5.35 12.42 -8.60
C SER A 77 -6.15 13.11 -7.48
N SER A 78 -5.87 14.39 -7.26
CA SER A 78 -6.65 15.26 -6.37
C SER A 78 -6.57 16.70 -6.87
N ARG A 79 -7.73 17.33 -7.08
CA ARG A 79 -7.83 18.71 -7.60
C ARG A 79 -7.00 18.91 -8.87
N ASP A 80 -7.15 17.98 -9.83
CA ASP A 80 -6.45 17.96 -11.13
C ASP A 80 -4.92 17.87 -11.08
N GLN A 81 -4.37 17.60 -9.89
CA GLN A 81 -2.96 17.31 -9.68
C GLN A 81 -2.76 15.82 -9.41
N LYS A 82 -1.80 15.22 -10.12
CA LYS A 82 -1.36 13.84 -9.89
C LYS A 82 -0.30 13.80 -8.80
N TYR A 83 -0.38 12.80 -7.95
CA TYR A 83 0.54 12.55 -6.85
C TYR A 83 0.96 11.09 -6.85
N ARG A 84 2.14 10.83 -6.30
CA ARG A 84 2.58 9.50 -5.92
C ARG A 84 2.90 9.49 -4.44
N VAL A 85 2.30 8.57 -3.70
CA VAL A 85 2.70 8.26 -2.33
C VAL A 85 3.38 6.90 -2.31
N ILE A 86 4.54 6.83 -1.69
CA ILE A 86 5.27 5.59 -1.43
C ILE A 86 5.45 5.49 0.07
N ARG A 87 4.96 4.40 0.64
CA ARG A 87 5.25 4.05 2.03
C ARG A 87 5.97 2.72 2.07
N SER A 88 7.04 2.66 2.85
CA SER A 88 7.72 1.42 3.16
C SER A 88 7.89 1.27 4.67
N HIS A 89 8.00 0.01 5.09
CA HIS A 89 8.33 -0.32 6.46
C HIS A 89 9.24 -1.53 6.50
N THR A 90 10.32 -1.43 7.27
CA THR A 90 11.28 -2.50 7.50
C THR A 90 11.17 -2.97 8.94
N ARG A 91 11.12 -4.28 9.13
CA ARG A 91 10.94 -4.95 10.41
C ARG A 91 12.01 -4.51 11.41
N GLY A 92 11.59 -4.27 12.65
CA GLY A 92 12.51 -4.04 13.75
C GLY A 92 13.40 -5.25 14.03
N GLY A 93 14.70 -5.02 14.26
CA GLY A 93 15.62 -6.08 14.67
C GLY A 93 15.34 -6.62 16.09
N ALA A 94 15.99 -7.74 16.44
CA ALA A 94 15.77 -8.50 17.68
C ALA A 94 15.83 -7.69 19.00
N ARG A 95 16.49 -6.51 19.00
CA ARG A 95 16.54 -5.60 20.15
C ARG A 95 15.43 -4.55 20.08
N ARG A 96 14.16 -4.91 20.38
CA ARG A 96 12.99 -4.04 20.72
C ARG A 96 12.94 -2.62 20.09
N ARG A 97 13.51 -2.40 18.91
CA ARG A 97 13.42 -1.14 18.19
C ARG A 97 12.24 -1.28 17.27
N SER A 98 11.32 -0.32 17.32
CA SER A 98 10.31 -0.19 16.29
C SER A 98 11.00 -0.24 14.92
N GLY A 99 10.43 -1.01 13.99
CA GLY A 99 10.86 -0.98 12.60
C GLY A 99 10.88 0.45 12.04
N ALA A 100 11.70 0.67 11.02
CA ALA A 100 11.80 1.96 10.37
C ALA A 100 10.67 2.12 9.36
N SER A 101 9.98 3.26 9.36
CA SER A 101 8.99 3.61 8.34
C SER A 101 9.48 4.80 7.54
N ASP A 102 9.26 4.76 6.23
CA ASP A 102 9.52 5.87 5.31
C ASP A 102 8.24 6.26 4.56
N LEU A 103 8.08 7.54 4.29
CA LEU A 103 6.97 8.09 3.53
C LEU A 103 7.51 9.13 2.55
N GLN A 104 7.27 8.89 1.26
CA GLN A 104 7.59 9.82 0.19
C GLN A 104 6.29 10.25 -0.47
N LEU A 105 6.05 11.55 -0.51
CA LEU A 105 4.95 12.15 -1.26
C LEU A 105 5.54 13.01 -2.36
N MET A 106 5.20 12.68 -3.61
CA MET A 106 5.67 13.38 -4.79
C MET A 106 4.48 14.00 -5.53
N VAL A 107 4.71 15.20 -6.07
CA VAL A 107 3.85 15.80 -7.08
C VAL A 107 4.35 15.28 -8.43
N LEU A 108 3.45 14.68 -9.22
CA LEU A 108 3.79 14.24 -10.57
C LEU A 108 3.44 15.37 -11.53
N GLU A 109 4.41 15.84 -12.32
CA GLU A 109 4.12 16.83 -13.35
C GLU A 109 3.10 16.26 -14.35
N ASN A 110 2.18 17.11 -14.79
CA ASN A 110 1.28 16.77 -15.89
C ASN A 110 2.08 17.00 -17.17
N ASP A 111 2.43 15.93 -17.90
CA ASP A 111 2.90 16.04 -19.28
C ASP A 111 1.88 16.81 -20.15
#